data_AF-A0A1I1UVJ0-F1
#
_entry.id   AF-A0A1I1UVJ0-F1
#
_cell.length_a   1.000
_cell.length_b   1.000
_cell.length_c   1.000
_cell.angle_alpha   90.00
_cell.angle_beta   90.00
_cell.angle_gamma   90.00
#
_symmetry.space_group_name_H-M   'P 1'
#
loop_
_entity.id
_entity.type
_entity.pdbx_description
1 polymer ?
#
loop_
_entity_poly.entity_id
_entity_poly.type
_entity_poly.pdbx_seq_one_letter_code
_entity_poly.pdbx_strand_id
1 'polypeptide(L)'
;MFCSYSCEKLADHTYILRVQNNTKDTIQVYAGYNYPDTALNVEKPILKIGYPDYETRLESKTDWKDKLQGDTLSIFILSKDTVDTYSWEDIRSEYNILKRYDMSISDLESQNWTITYP
;
A
#
# COMPACT_ATOMS: atom_id res chain seq x y z
N MET A 1 -45.27 5.21 24.53
CA MET A 1 -44.26 4.15 24.30
C MET A 1 -43.35 4.65 23.19
N PHE A 2 -42.26 5.33 23.54
CA PHE A 2 -41.35 5.90 22.55
C PHE A 2 -40.24 4.89 22.29
N CYS A 3 -40.18 4.37 21.06
CA CYS A 3 -39.09 3.53 20.59
C CYS A 3 -37.82 4.37 20.49
N SER A 4 -36.84 4.09 21.34
CA SER A 4 -35.47 4.58 21.16
C SER A 4 -34.83 3.82 20.00
N TYR A 5 -34.82 4.43 18.81
CA TYR A 5 -33.91 4.02 17.75
C TYR A 5 -32.49 4.42 18.18
N SER A 6 -31.73 3.46 18.71
CA SER A 6 -30.29 3.60 18.81
C SER A 6 -29.74 3.61 17.38
N CYS A 7 -29.48 4.80 16.86
CA CYS A 7 -28.76 4.99 15.60
C CYS A 7 -27.27 4.78 15.91
N GLU A 8 -26.85 3.52 16.00
CA GLU A 8 -25.45 3.18 15.91
C GLU A 8 -25.04 3.45 14.46
N LYS A 9 -24.51 4.66 14.21
CA LYS A 9 -23.73 4.90 13.00
C LYS A 9 -22.62 3.86 13.00
N LEU A 10 -22.75 2.84 12.17
CA LEU A 10 -21.65 1.98 11.75
C LEU A 10 -20.56 2.92 11.24
N ALA A 11 -19.58 3.22 12.09
CA ALA A 11 -18.44 4.00 11.68
C ALA A 11 -17.70 3.14 10.67
N ASP A 12 -17.67 3.59 9.40
CA ASP A 12 -16.83 2.97 8.38
C ASP A 12 -15.40 2.96 8.91
N HIS A 13 -14.92 1.79 9.33
CA HIS A 13 -13.56 1.62 9.84
C HIS A 13 -12.62 1.55 8.64
N THR A 14 -11.64 2.46 8.61
CA THR A 14 -10.60 2.46 7.57
C THR A 14 -9.28 2.05 8.20
N TYR A 15 -8.71 0.96 7.71
CA TYR A 15 -7.38 0.51 8.04
C TYR A 15 -6.36 1.29 7.21
N ILE A 16 -5.42 1.96 7.85
CA ILE A 16 -4.47 2.83 7.16
C ILE A 16 -3.05 2.31 7.35
N LEU A 17 -2.36 2.10 6.23
CA LEU A 17 -0.92 1.89 6.17
C LEU A 17 -0.26 3.16 5.65
N ARG A 18 0.82 3.58 6.29
CA ARG A 18 1.55 4.82 6.00
C ARG A 18 2.86 4.50 5.31
N VAL A 19 3.16 5.28 4.29
CA VAL A 19 4.46 5.25 3.60
C VAL A 19 5.06 6.64 3.65
N GLN A 20 6.07 6.80 4.50
CA GLN A 20 6.81 8.04 4.66
C GLN A 20 7.92 8.09 3.61
N ASN A 21 7.84 9.03 2.68
CA ASN A 21 8.88 9.26 1.68
C ASN A 21 9.88 10.30 2.20
N ASN A 22 11.12 9.91 2.45
CA ASN A 22 12.20 10.80 2.89
C ASN A 22 13.18 11.17 1.75
N THR A 23 12.86 10.79 0.50
CA THR A 23 13.61 11.25 -0.67
C THR A 23 13.20 12.67 -1.09
N LYS A 24 13.96 13.22 -2.02
CA LYS A 24 13.60 14.42 -2.80
C LYS A 24 12.76 14.11 -4.03
N ASP A 25 12.51 12.84 -4.34
CA ASP A 25 11.86 12.40 -5.56
C ASP A 25 10.40 12.03 -5.29
N THR A 26 9.55 12.20 -6.30
CA THR A 26 8.17 11.73 -6.21
C THR A 26 8.11 10.25 -6.56
N ILE A 27 7.52 9.46 -5.66
CA ILE A 27 7.34 8.02 -5.84
C ILE A 27 5.87 7.68 -6.12
N GLN A 28 5.65 6.47 -6.58
CA GLN A 28 4.35 5.84 -6.64
C GLN A 28 4.37 4.52 -5.89
N VAL A 29 3.32 4.27 -5.10
CA VAL A 29 3.29 3.18 -4.14
C VAL A 29 1.99 2.40 -4.26
N TYR A 30 2.08 1.07 -4.13
CA TYR A 30 0.91 0.22 -3.97
C TYR A 30 1.20 -1.01 -3.10
N ALA A 31 0.13 -1.62 -2.59
CA ALA A 31 0.16 -2.85 -1.80
C ALA A 31 -0.16 -4.07 -2.67
N GLY A 32 0.67 -5.10 -2.59
CA GLY A 32 0.43 -6.42 -3.16
C GLY A 32 0.23 -7.48 -2.08
N TYR A 33 -0.67 -8.42 -2.35
CA TYR A 33 -1.19 -9.38 -1.38
C TYR A 33 -0.77 -10.84 -1.66
N ASN A 34 0.04 -11.05 -2.69
CA ASN A 34 0.33 -12.38 -3.24
C ASN A 34 1.69 -12.95 -2.80
N TYR A 35 2.24 -12.51 -1.66
CA TYR A 35 3.48 -13.08 -1.13
C TYR A 35 3.33 -14.61 -0.93
N PRO A 36 4.30 -15.46 -1.31
CA PRO A 36 5.68 -15.13 -1.70
C PRO A 36 5.92 -14.83 -3.18
N ASP A 37 4.88 -14.77 -4.02
CA ASP A 37 5.04 -14.33 -5.41
C ASP A 37 5.63 -12.91 -5.43
N THR A 38 6.64 -12.73 -6.26
CA THR A 38 7.38 -11.48 -6.38
C THR A 38 7.00 -10.69 -7.62
N ALA A 39 6.25 -11.31 -8.53
CA ALA A 39 5.80 -10.67 -9.75
C ALA A 39 4.83 -9.52 -9.43
N LEU A 40 4.93 -8.44 -10.20
CA LEU A 40 3.94 -7.36 -10.17
C LEU A 40 2.61 -7.85 -10.78
N ASN A 41 1.49 -7.30 -10.31
CA ASN A 41 0.14 -7.66 -10.77
C ASN A 41 0.00 -7.55 -12.30
N VAL A 42 -0.71 -8.48 -12.93
CA VAL A 42 -0.97 -8.46 -14.39
C VAL A 42 -1.66 -7.17 -14.80
N GLU A 43 -2.73 -6.81 -14.10
CA GLU A 43 -3.43 -5.54 -14.29
C GLU A 43 -2.75 -4.44 -13.48
N LYS A 44 -2.68 -3.23 -14.06
CA LYS A 44 -2.10 -2.06 -13.38
C LYS A 44 -2.94 -1.72 -12.15
N PRO A 45 -2.38 -1.82 -10.93
CA PRO A 45 -3.10 -1.45 -9.73
C PRO A 45 -3.27 0.06 -9.64
N ILE A 46 -4.14 0.51 -8.74
CA ILE A 46 -4.20 1.93 -8.38
C ILE A 46 -2.93 2.30 -7.63
N LEU A 47 -2.12 3.17 -8.23
CA LEU A 47 -0.89 3.67 -7.65
C LEU A 47 -1.18 4.96 -6.87
N LYS A 48 -0.69 5.06 -5.63
CA LYS A 48 -0.77 6.28 -4.81
C LYS A 48 0.51 7.07 -4.95
N ILE A 49 0.39 8.38 -5.16
CA ILE A 49 1.54 9.28 -5.27
C ILE A 49 2.10 9.52 -3.86
N GLY A 50 3.42 9.40 -3.73
CA GLY A 50 4.19 9.80 -2.55
C GLY A 50 5.09 10.98 -2.88
N TYR A 51 4.70 12.15 -2.38
CA TYR A 51 5.50 13.36 -2.52
C TYR A 51 6.74 13.30 -1.60
N PRO A 52 7.81 14.02 -1.96
CA PRO A 52 8.97 14.22 -1.09
C PRO A 52 8.58 14.72 0.31
N ASP A 53 9.27 14.22 1.33
CA ASP A 53 9.08 14.57 2.74
C ASP A 53 7.64 14.44 3.27
N TYR A 54 6.83 13.56 2.65
CA TYR A 54 5.41 13.41 2.95
C TYR A 54 5.00 11.95 3.23
N GLU A 55 3.97 11.80 4.07
CA GLU A 55 3.33 10.53 4.37
C GLU A 55 2.19 10.24 3.41
N THR A 56 2.32 9.19 2.61
CA THR A 56 1.22 8.67 1.79
C THR A 56 0.44 7.61 2.55
N ARG A 57 -0.89 7.70 2.46
CA ARG A 57 -1.82 6.76 3.09
C ARG A 57 -2.36 5.76 2.06
N LEU A 58 -2.10 4.50 2.32
CA LEU A 58 -2.79 3.38 1.70
C LEU A 58 -3.96 3.02 2.60
N GLU A 59 -5.17 3.11 2.06
CA GLU A 59 -6.41 2.92 2.82
C GLU A 59 -7.10 1.63 2.40
N SER A 60 -7.68 0.94 3.38
CA SER A 60 -8.44 -0.27 3.16
C SER A 60 -9.71 -0.26 4.01
N LYS A 61 -10.84 -0.68 3.41
CA LYS A 61 -12.12 -0.89 4.10
C LYS A 61 -12.19 -2.22 4.85
N THR A 62 -11.23 -3.10 4.61
CA THR A 62 -11.11 -4.42 5.22
C THR A 62 -9.77 -4.49 5.92
N ASP A 63 -9.66 -5.27 6.98
CA ASP A 63 -8.38 -5.48 7.65
C ASP A 63 -7.35 -5.96 6.62
N TRP A 64 -6.12 -5.45 6.70
CA TRP A 64 -5.03 -5.91 5.84
C TRP A 64 -4.81 -7.42 6.02
N LYS A 65 -4.99 -7.95 7.23
CA LYS A 65 -4.86 -9.38 7.53
C LYS A 65 -5.80 -10.25 6.69
N ASP A 66 -7.04 -9.79 6.50
CA ASP A 66 -8.07 -10.53 5.76
C ASP A 66 -7.85 -10.53 4.24
N LYS A 67 -6.99 -9.64 3.75
CA LYS A 67 -6.64 -9.54 2.32
C LYS A 67 -5.46 -10.41 1.92
N LEU A 68 -4.69 -10.89 2.90
CA LEU A 68 -3.46 -11.64 2.66
C LEU A 68 -3.74 -13.14 2.56
N GLN A 69 -3.01 -13.83 1.69
CA GLN A 69 -3.00 -15.29 1.64
C GLN A 69 -2.14 -15.91 2.75
N GLY A 70 -1.39 -15.08 3.49
CA GLY A 70 -0.50 -15.44 4.59
C GLY A 70 -0.38 -14.28 5.57
N ASP A 71 0.83 -14.05 6.09
CA ASP A 71 1.09 -13.00 7.10
C ASP A 71 1.89 -11.81 6.57
N THR A 72 2.23 -11.81 5.28
CA THR A 72 3.21 -10.87 4.72
C THR A 72 2.57 -9.98 3.65
N LEU A 73 2.66 -8.67 3.86
CA LEU A 73 2.22 -7.64 2.92
C LEU A 73 3.43 -7.12 2.14
N SER A 74 3.31 -7.11 0.81
CA SER A 74 4.34 -6.54 -0.07
C SER A 74 4.00 -5.11 -0.45
N ILE A 75 4.88 -4.16 -0.17
CA ILE A 75 4.76 -2.76 -0.60
C ILE A 75 5.76 -2.49 -1.71
N PHE A 76 5.24 -2.09 -2.87
CA PHE A 76 6.03 -1.79 -4.06
C PHE A 76 6.13 -0.29 -4.22
N ILE A 77 7.36 0.18 -4.40
CA ILE A 77 7.69 1.59 -4.63
C ILE A 77 8.32 1.72 -6.01
N LEU A 78 7.78 2.63 -6.81
CA LEU A 78 8.18 2.91 -8.17
C LEU A 78 8.51 4.40 -8.28
N SER A 79 9.41 4.74 -9.21
CA SER A 79 9.63 6.14 -9.57
C SER A 79 8.40 6.64 -10.33
N LYS A 80 7.98 7.88 -10.04
CA LYS A 80 6.93 8.54 -10.85
C LYS A 80 7.33 8.61 -12.33
N ASP A 81 8.58 8.95 -12.61
CA ASP A 81 9.07 9.10 -13.99
C ASP A 81 9.02 7.78 -14.74
N THR A 82 9.37 6.66 -14.08
CA THR A 82 9.25 5.32 -14.66
C THR A 82 7.81 5.00 -15.02
N VAL A 83 6.86 5.27 -14.12
CA VAL A 83 5.44 4.99 -14.39
C VAL A 83 4.84 5.87 -15.47
N ASP A 84 5.32 7.11 -15.60
CA ASP A 84 4.88 8.04 -16.64
C ASP A 84 5.51 7.74 -18.02
N THR A 85 6.67 7.08 -18.04
CA THR A 85 7.45 6.81 -19.27
C THR A 85 7.12 5.46 -19.90
N TYR A 86 7.03 4.40 -19.08
CA TYR A 86 6.93 3.02 -19.57
C TYR A 86 5.51 2.47 -19.43
N SER A 87 5.15 1.52 -20.29
CA SER A 87 3.90 0.80 -20.12
C SER A 87 3.94 -0.06 -18.86
N TRP A 88 2.77 -0.43 -18.31
CA TRP A 88 2.75 -1.34 -17.17
C TRP A 88 3.38 -2.69 -17.52
N GLU A 89 3.16 -3.20 -18.73
CA GLU A 89 3.75 -4.46 -19.18
C GLU A 89 5.28 -4.41 -19.19
N ASP A 90 5.87 -3.31 -19.67
CA ASP A 90 7.33 -3.11 -19.65
C ASP A 90 7.86 -3.02 -18.21
N ILE A 91 7.16 -2.28 -17.34
CA ILE A 91 7.53 -2.17 -15.92
C ILE A 91 7.51 -3.55 -15.25
N ARG A 92 6.54 -4.40 -15.58
CA ARG A 92 6.43 -5.77 -15.05
C ARG A 92 7.53 -6.69 -15.59
N SER A 93 7.76 -6.67 -16.90
CA SER A 93 8.68 -7.61 -17.57
C SER A 93 10.13 -7.31 -17.21
N GLU A 94 10.49 -6.04 -17.08
CA GLU A 94 11.84 -5.60 -16.70
C GLU A 94 12.01 -5.44 -15.18
N TYR A 95 10.93 -5.59 -14.41
CA TYR A 95 10.90 -5.40 -12.96
C TYR A 95 11.39 -4.01 -12.51
N ASN A 96 10.97 -2.96 -13.24
CA ASN A 96 11.39 -1.58 -13.05
C ASN A 96 10.74 -0.92 -11.82
N ILE A 97 11.08 -1.42 -10.63
CA ILE A 97 10.69 -0.86 -9.33
C ILE A 97 11.91 -0.26 -8.62
N LEU A 98 11.69 0.73 -7.76
CA LEU A 98 12.74 1.29 -6.91
C LEU A 98 13.02 0.36 -5.72
N LYS A 99 11.95 -0.11 -5.08
CA LYS A 99 12.04 -0.94 -3.88
C LYS A 99 10.79 -1.78 -3.68
N ARG A 100 11.00 -2.93 -3.05
CA ARG A 100 9.95 -3.74 -2.45
C ARG A 100 10.25 -3.96 -0.97
N TYR A 101 9.24 -3.79 -0.13
CA TYR A 101 9.26 -4.21 1.27
C TYR A 101 8.30 -5.37 1.45
N ASP A 102 8.78 -6.45 2.07
CA ASP A 102 7.95 -7.56 2.49
C ASP A 102 7.87 -7.51 4.01
N MET A 103 6.69 -7.11 4.51
CA MET A 103 6.47 -6.82 5.92
C MET A 103 5.49 -7.82 6.49
N SER A 104 5.88 -8.57 7.51
CA SER A 104 4.90 -9.37 8.24
C SER A 104 3.91 -8.45 8.98
N ILE A 105 2.71 -8.94 9.26
CA ILE A 105 1.74 -8.19 10.08
C ILE A 105 2.34 -7.79 11.43
N SER A 106 3.14 -8.67 12.04
CA SER A 106 3.82 -8.36 13.30
C SER A 106 4.82 -7.21 13.16
N ASP A 107 5.55 -7.15 12.04
CA ASP A 107 6.47 -6.04 11.75
C ASP A 107 5.68 -4.74 11.59
N LEU A 108 4.58 -4.77 10.82
CA LEU A 108 3.71 -3.61 10.63
C LEU A 108 3.13 -3.11 11.96
N GLU A 109 2.66 -4.00 12.83
CA GLU A 109 2.17 -3.65 14.16
C GLU A 109 3.28 -2.99 15.01
N SER A 110 4.49 -3.55 15.00
CA SER A 110 5.64 -3.01 15.72
C SER A 110 6.07 -1.62 15.24
N GLN A 111 5.81 -1.31 13.96
CA GLN A 111 6.13 -0.02 13.32
C GLN A 111 4.94 0.94 13.30
N ASN A 112 3.85 0.64 14.03
CA ASN A 112 2.61 1.43 14.01
C ASN A 112 2.08 1.65 12.58
N TRP A 113 2.14 0.61 11.76
CA TRP A 113 1.67 0.61 10.36
C TRP A 113 2.31 1.71 9.52
N THR A 114 3.60 1.99 9.75
CA THR A 114 4.35 3.03 9.05
C THR A 114 5.63 2.46 8.45
N ILE A 115 5.76 2.55 7.13
CA ILE A 115 6.95 2.15 6.37
C ILE A 115 7.70 3.40 5.94
N THR A 116 8.98 3.47 6.30
CA THR A 116 9.84 4.60 5.92
C THR A 116 10.67 4.23 4.70
N TYR A 117 10.48 4.99 3.62
CA TYR A 117 11.30 4.93 2.41
C TYR A 117 12.37 6.04 2.48
N PRO A 118 13.68 5.69 2.35
CA PRO A 118 14.78 6.66 2.40
C PRO A 118 14.77 7.58 1.20
#